data_AF-A0A349YRM6-F1
#
_entry.id   AF-A0A349YRM6-F1
#
_cell.length_a   1.000
_cell.length_b   1.000
_cell.length_c   1.000
_cell.angle_alpha   90.00
_cell.angle_beta   90.00
_cell.angle_gamma   90.00
#
_symmetry.space_group_name_H-M   'P 1'
#
loop_
_entity.id
_entity.type
_entity.pdbx_description
1 polymer ?
#
loop_
_entity_poly.entity_id
_entity_poly.type
_entity_poly.pdbx_seq_one_letter_code
_entity_poly.pdbx_strand_id
1 'polypeptide(L)' 'MRILVESFKRLYESGRVTKDEMQTRTKSGRITEEEYEYITGEKYSDGAEK' A
#
# COMPACT_ATOMS: atom_id res chain seq x y z
N MET A 1 13.14 -4.05 7.13
CA MET A 1 12.01 -3.42 6.43
C MET A 1 12.52 -2.18 5.69
N ARG A 2 11.97 -1.83 4.52
CA ARG A 2 12.43 -0.71 3.70
C ARG A 2 11.91 0.62 4.27
N ILE A 3 12.77 1.65 4.37
CA ILE A 3 12.42 3.02 4.81
C ILE A 3 11.23 3.62 4.03
N LEU A 4 11.06 3.21 2.77
CA LEU A 4 9.95 3.64 1.92
C LEU A 4 8.59 3.21 2.46
N VAL A 5 8.47 1.98 2.99
CA VAL A 5 7.21 1.43 3.50
C VAL A 5 6.79 2.16 4.77
N GLU A 6 7.73 2.42 5.67
CA GLU A 6 7.47 3.20 6.89
C GLU A 6 7.05 4.64 6.55
N SER A 7 7.68 5.23 5.53
CA SER A 7 7.27 6.54 5.02
C SER A 7 5.86 6.50 4.43
N PHE A 8 5.52 5.48 3.66
CA PHE A 8 4.18 5.30 3.10
C PHE A 8 3.12 5.09 4.18
N LYS A 9 3.40 4.30 5.20
CA LYS A 9 2.53 4.12 6.36
C LYS A 9 2.25 5.45 7.04
N ARG A 10 3.31 6.22 7.35
CA ARG A 10 3.15 7.56 7.95
C ARG A 10 2.36 8.51 7.05
N LEU A 11 2.56 8.44 5.73
CA LEU A 11 1.81 9.25 4.77
C LEU A 11 0.33 8.84 4.70
N TYR A 12 0.04 7.55 4.73
CA TYR A 12 -1.31 7.00 4.78
C TYR A 12 -2.03 7.39 6.07
N GLU A 13 -1.38 7.23 7.23
CA GLU A 13 -1.89 7.66 8.54
C GLU A 13 -2.12 9.18 8.60
N SER A 14 -1.31 9.97 7.89
CA SER A 14 -1.49 11.41 7.76
C SER A 14 -2.57 11.84 6.75
N GLY A 15 -3.19 10.88 6.04
CA GLY A 15 -4.19 11.15 4.98
C GLY A 15 -3.60 11.75 3.69
N ARG A 16 -2.28 11.74 3.53
CA ARG A 16 -1.59 12.27 2.34
C ARG A 16 -1.59 11.32 1.16
N VAL A 17 -1.75 10.02 1.43
CA VAL A 17 -1.84 8.98 0.40
C VAL A 17 -3.09 8.17 0.67
N THR A 18 -3.85 7.89 -0.38
CA THR A 18 -5.08 7.11 -0.31
C THR A 18 -4.78 5.62 -0.53
N LYS A 19 -5.74 4.78 -0.15
CA LYS A 19 -5.68 3.34 -0.38
C LYS A 19 -5.51 2.99 -1.86
N ASP A 20 -6.19 3.73 -2.73
CA ASP A 20 -6.14 3.57 -4.20
C ASP A 20 -4.72 3.83 -4.75
N GLU A 21 -4.05 4.84 -4.20
CA GLU A 21 -2.67 5.14 -4.57
C GLU A 21 -1.69 4.10 -4.02
N MET A 22 -1.93 3.55 -2.82
CA MET A 22 -1.16 2.39 -2.35
C MET A 22 -1.38 1.17 -3.25
N GLN A 23 -2.61 0.93 -3.69
CA GLN A 23 -2.94 -0.16 -4.60
C GLN A 23 -2.21 -0.01 -5.93
N THR A 24 -2.20 1.20 -6.50
CA THR A 24 -1.47 1.52 -7.74
C THR A 24 0.04 1.30 -7.57
N ARG A 25 0.61 1.66 -6.42
CA ARG A 25 2.03 1.41 -6.10
C ARG A 25 2.32 -0.08 -5.97
N THR A 26 1.39 -0.86 -5.40
CA THR A 26 1.49 -2.33 -5.36
C THR A 26 1.42 -2.94 -6.76
N LYS A 27 0.44 -2.54 -7.58
CA LYS A 27 0.30 -2.95 -8.99
C LYS A 27 1.54 -2.61 -9.82
N SER A 28 2.13 -1.45 -9.57
CA SER A 28 3.36 -1.01 -10.24
C SER A 28 4.61 -1.75 -9.75
N GLY A 29 4.51 -2.63 -8.75
CA GLY A 29 5.65 -3.35 -8.17
C GLY A 29 6.56 -2.49 -7.28
N ARG A 30 6.10 -1.29 -6.89
CA ARG A 30 6.84 -0.38 -6.01
C ARG A 30 6.88 -0.88 -4.57
N ILE A 31 5.82 -1.55 -4.15
CA ILE A 31 5.67 -2.23 -2.86
C ILE A 31 5.00 -3.59 -3.07
N THR A 32 5.22 -4.53 -2.16
CA THR A 32 4.57 -5.86 -2.21
C THR A 32 3.18 -5.84 -1.55
N GLU A 33 2.41 -6.90 -1.74
CA GLU A 33 1.09 -7.09 -1.10
C GLU A 33 1.21 -7.09 0.43
N GLU A 34 2.27 -7.70 0.96
CA GLU A 34 2.58 -7.69 2.40
C GLU A 34 2.89 -6.28 2.91
N GLU A 35 3.63 -5.49 2.13
CA GLU A 35 3.94 -4.08 2.46
C GLU A 35 2.67 -3.22 2.40
N TYR A 36 1.78 -3.46 1.43
CA TYR A 36 0.48 -2.80 1.35
C TYR A 36 -0.39 -3.12 2.57
N GLU A 37 -0.45 -4.38 2.98
CA GLU A 37 -1.22 -4.82 4.15
C GLU A 37 -0.65 -4.22 5.44
N TYR A 38 0.68 -4.07 5.53
CA TYR A 38 1.33 -3.37 6.63
C TYR A 38 1.05 -1.86 6.67
N ILE A 39 0.94 -1.21 5.52
CA ILE A 39 0.66 0.23 5.39
C ILE A 39 -0.80 0.54 5.69
N THR A 40 -1.71 -0.22 5.08
CA THR A 40 -3.15 0.06 5.09
C THR A 40 -3.89 -0.66 6.22
N GLY A 41 -3.31 -1.73 6.75
CA GLY A 41 -3.97 -2.65 7.68
C GLY A 41 -5.01 -3.54 7.02
N GLU A 42 -5.17 -3.47 5.69
CA GLU A 42 -6.14 -4.24 4.93
C GLU A 42 -5.43 -5.17 3.95
N LYS A 43 -6.00 -6.38 3.79
CA LYS A 43 -5.50 -7.34 2.81
C LYS A 43 -5.52 -6.70 1.43
N TYR A 44 -4.42 -6.85 0.70
CA TYR A 44 -4.40 -6.46 -0.71
C TYR A 44 -5.36 -7.37 -1.48
N SER A 45 -6.54 -6.86 -1.80
CA SER A 45 -7.39 -7.41 -2.85
C SER A 45 -7.19 -6.54 -4.08
N ASP A 46 -6.23 -6.91 -4.93
CA ASP A 46 -6.39 -6.60 -6.36
C ASP A 46 -7.73 -7.18 -6.75
N GLY A 47 -8.64 -6.40 -7.34
CA GLY A 47 -9.91 -6.92 -7.83
C GLY A 47 -9.67 -8.03 -8.85
N ALA A 48 -9.50 -9.26 -8.37
CA ALA A 48 -9.64 -10.47 -9.14
C ALA A 48 -11.13 -10.73 -9.33
N GLU A 49 -11.82 -9.77 -9.96
CA GLU A 49 -12.96 -10.13 -10.79
C GLU A 49 -12.36 -10.73 -12.06
N LYS A 50 -12.33 -12.06 -12.06
CA LYS A 50 -12.31 -12.85 -13.29
C LYS A 50 -13.61 -12.66 -14.05
#